data_AF-A0A7W0EVK4-F1
#
_entry.id   AF-A0A7W0EVK4-F1
#
_cell.length_a   1.000
_cell.length_b   1.000
_cell.length_c   1.000
_cell.angle_alpha   90.00
_cell.angle_beta   90.00
_cell.angle_gamma   90.00
#
_symmetry.space_group_name_H-M   'P 1'
#
loop_
_entity.id
_entity.type
_entity.pdbx_description
1 polymer ?
#
loop_
_entity_poly.entity_id
_entity_poly.type
_entity_poly.pdbx_seq_one_letter_code
_entity_poly.pdbx_strand_id
1 'polypeptide(L)'
;MDRMKKNFSRVFCAVLMVALMGVVGAGQVSSEELCIPLGTITLSPPEDVESKRGDVEFPHDAHFNYSCKECHHTWEGSDKISGCSVSGCHDSSVPLLVTEPDKAYRYYKNAYHDMCINCHKEIQGSNEKLEFSRKSLDKPLPKTGPMGCVQCHAKK
;
A
#
# COMPACT_ATOMS: atom_id res chain seq x y z
N MET A 1 -1.72 51.69 47.51
CA MET A 1 -1.41 50.25 47.30
C MET A 1 -2.00 49.66 46.01
N ASP A 2 -3.06 50.24 45.42
CA ASP A 2 -3.68 49.72 44.18
C ASP A 2 -2.88 49.88 42.88
N ARG A 3 -2.06 50.93 42.77
CA ARG A 3 -1.32 51.22 41.53
C ARG A 3 -0.17 50.23 41.29
N MET A 4 0.39 49.66 42.36
CA MET A 4 1.50 48.70 42.31
C MET A 4 1.03 47.28 41.95
N LYS A 5 -0.16 46.87 42.44
CA LYS A 5 -0.80 45.59 42.07
C LYS A 5 -1.22 45.53 40.60
N LYS A 6 -1.72 46.65 40.04
CA LYS A 6 -2.06 46.75 38.61
C LYS A 6 -0.85 46.65 37.68
N ASN A 7 0.31 47.16 38.11
CA ASN A 7 1.54 47.09 37.33
C ASN A 7 2.18 45.70 37.42
N PHE A 8 2.12 45.06 38.59
CA PHE A 8 2.59 43.68 38.78
C PHE A 8 1.74 42.67 37.99
N SER A 9 0.41 42.84 37.96
CA SER A 9 -0.51 42.01 37.17
C SER A 9 -0.32 42.18 35.66
N ARG A 10 -0.01 43.40 35.19
CA ARG A 10 0.27 43.67 33.76
C ARG A 10 1.61 43.11 33.29
N VAL A 11 2.65 43.18 34.12
CA VAL A 11 3.96 42.59 33.83
C VAL A 11 3.89 41.06 33.87
N PHE A 12 3.12 40.48 34.82
CA PHE A 12 2.92 39.04 34.91
C PHE A 12 2.13 38.46 33.73
N CYS A 13 1.10 39.16 33.24
CA CYS A 13 0.40 38.77 32.00
C CYS A 13 1.27 38.90 30.75
N ALA A 14 2.16 39.91 30.67
CA ALA A 14 3.04 40.07 29.51
C ALA A 14 4.12 38.97 29.46
N VAL A 15 4.67 38.55 30.60
CA VAL A 15 5.68 37.48 30.66
C VAL A 15 5.07 36.10 30.40
N LEU A 16 3.83 35.85 30.83
CA LEU A 16 3.11 34.59 30.53
C LEU A 16 2.73 34.45 29.05
N MET A 17 2.47 35.55 28.34
CA MET A 17 2.17 35.52 26.91
C MET A 17 3.42 35.30 26.05
N VAL A 18 4.60 35.77 26.49
CA VAL A 18 5.88 35.53 25.78
C VAL A 18 6.40 34.12 26.02
N ALA A 19 6.12 33.51 27.19
CA ALA A 19 6.48 32.12 27.48
C ALA A 19 5.66 31.07 26.66
N LEU A 20 4.52 31.45 26.09
CA LEU A 20 3.71 30.60 25.20
C LEU A 20 4.14 30.66 23.73
N MET A 21 5.07 31.55 23.34
CA MET A 21 5.53 31.71 21.95
C MET A 21 6.95 31.14 21.70
N GLY A 22 7.51 30.39 22.65
CA GLY A 22 8.92 30.08 22.68
C GLY A 22 9.30 28.62 22.45
N VAL A 23 8.74 27.90 21.47
CA VAL A 23 9.44 26.85 20.68
C VAL A 23 8.68 26.66 19.36
N VAL A 24 8.86 27.59 18.40
CA VAL A 24 8.70 27.21 16.98
C VAL A 24 10.03 26.60 16.58
N GLY A 25 10.23 25.34 16.96
CA GLY A 25 11.27 24.53 16.35
C GLY A 25 10.95 24.48 14.87
N ALA A 26 11.86 25.02 14.05
CA ALA A 26 11.87 24.76 12.62
C ALA A 26 12.19 23.27 12.42
N GLY A 27 11.21 22.42 12.72
CA GLY A 27 11.16 21.06 12.20
C GLY A 27 11.01 21.22 10.70
N GLN A 28 12.12 21.08 9.99
CA GLN A 28 12.10 20.85 8.56
C GLN A 28 11.34 19.54 8.35
N VAL A 29 10.03 19.63 8.13
CA VAL A 29 9.28 18.54 7.51
C VAL A 29 9.79 18.52 6.08
N SER A 30 10.83 17.72 5.84
CA SER A 30 11.16 17.27 4.50
C SER A 30 9.97 16.42 4.06
N SER A 31 9.02 17.06 3.37
CA SER A 31 7.96 16.34 2.66
C SER A 31 8.62 15.62 1.51
N GLU A 32 9.10 14.41 1.76
CA GLU A 32 9.54 13.51 0.71
C GLU A 32 8.30 13.23 -0.16
N GLU A 33 8.34 13.71 -1.40
CA GLU A 33 7.21 13.64 -2.31
C GLU A 33 6.90 12.16 -2.63
N LEU A 34 5.75 11.67 -2.18
CA LEU A 34 5.31 10.30 -2.45
C LEU A 34 4.86 10.18 -3.91
N CYS A 35 5.75 9.69 -4.77
CA CYS A 35 5.44 9.44 -6.18
C CYS A 35 4.55 8.20 -6.32
N ILE A 36 3.25 8.39 -6.53
CA ILE A 36 2.30 7.32 -6.83
C ILE A 36 2.20 7.19 -8.37
N PRO A 37 2.53 6.04 -8.96
CA PRO A 37 2.35 5.85 -10.39
C PRO A 37 0.86 5.90 -10.72
N LEU A 38 0.49 6.84 -11.58
CA LEU A 38 -0.85 6.96 -12.12
C LEU A 38 -0.95 6.12 -13.40
N GLY A 39 -1.95 5.25 -13.47
CA GLY A 39 -2.20 4.39 -14.63
C GLY A 39 -1.50 3.02 -14.55
N THR A 40 -1.15 2.49 -15.71
CA THR A 40 -0.62 1.13 -15.85
C THR A 40 0.89 1.09 -15.69
N ILE A 41 1.37 0.17 -14.84
CA ILE A 41 2.77 -0.21 -14.73
C ILE A 41 2.96 -1.64 -15.20
N THR A 42 4.14 -1.96 -15.72
CA THR A 42 4.49 -3.32 -16.13
C THR A 42 5.18 -4.06 -14.98
N LEU A 43 4.67 -5.24 -14.63
CA LEU A 43 5.27 -6.15 -13.67
C LEU A 43 6.00 -7.26 -14.44
N SER A 44 7.32 -7.24 -14.35
CA SER A 44 8.22 -8.21 -14.96
C SER A 44 8.79 -9.17 -13.89
N PRO A 45 9.19 -10.39 -14.26
CA PRO A 45 9.92 -11.28 -13.35
C PRO A 45 11.28 -10.65 -12.93
N PRO A 46 11.90 -11.13 -11.84
CA PRO A 46 13.29 -10.82 -11.53
C PRO A 46 14.23 -11.09 -12.71
N GLU A 47 15.30 -10.30 -12.86
CA GLU A 47 16.20 -10.35 -14.02
C GLU A 47 16.88 -11.71 -14.22
N ASP A 48 17.07 -12.47 -13.14
CA ASP A 48 17.67 -13.81 -13.15
C ASP A 48 16.68 -14.92 -13.54
N VAL A 49 15.42 -14.57 -13.86
CA VAL A 49 14.36 -15.53 -14.15
C VAL A 49 13.93 -15.50 -15.62
N GLU A 50 14.18 -16.61 -16.30
CA GLU A 50 13.59 -16.91 -17.61
C GLU A 50 12.11 -17.27 -17.47
N SER A 51 11.23 -16.27 -17.56
CA SER A 51 9.78 -16.48 -17.42
C SER A 51 9.16 -17.16 -18.64
N LYS A 52 8.30 -18.16 -18.38
CA LYS A 52 7.45 -18.80 -19.41
C LYS A 52 6.20 -17.99 -19.78
N ARG A 53 5.95 -16.85 -19.10
CA ARG A 53 4.77 -16.01 -19.27
C ARG A 53 5.18 -14.57 -19.58
N GLY A 54 4.40 -13.86 -20.38
CA GLY A 54 4.63 -12.44 -20.63
C GLY A 54 4.48 -11.62 -19.36
N ASP A 55 4.96 -10.39 -19.42
CA ASP A 55 4.81 -9.44 -18.33
C ASP A 55 3.33 -9.13 -18.07
N VAL A 56 3.05 -8.61 -16.89
CA VAL A 56 1.69 -8.27 -16.46
C VAL A 56 1.53 -6.76 -16.48
N GLU A 57 0.56 -6.28 -17.25
CA GLU A 57 0.13 -4.89 -17.20
C GLU A 57 -0.77 -4.70 -15.97
N PHE A 58 -0.32 -3.89 -15.02
CA PHE A 58 -0.98 -3.62 -13.76
C PHE A 58 -1.53 -2.18 -13.72
N PRO A 59 -2.84 -1.98 -13.98
CA PRO A 59 -3.47 -0.67 -13.86
C PRO A 59 -3.61 -0.31 -12.37
N HIS A 60 -2.69 0.48 -11.85
CA HIS A 60 -2.64 0.82 -10.43
C HIS A 60 -3.85 1.66 -10.01
N ASP A 61 -4.33 2.53 -10.90
CA ASP A 61 -5.54 3.34 -10.73
C ASP A 61 -6.82 2.51 -10.56
N ALA A 62 -6.90 1.34 -11.20
CA ALA A 62 -8.02 0.42 -11.02
C ALA A 62 -8.10 -0.18 -9.60
N HIS A 63 -7.03 -0.02 -8.80
CA HIS A 63 -6.92 -0.53 -7.45
C HIS A 63 -6.97 0.58 -6.38
N PHE A 64 -7.28 1.83 -6.73
CA PHE A 64 -7.31 2.94 -5.75
C PHE A 64 -8.44 2.87 -4.72
N ASN A 65 -9.37 1.93 -4.88
CA ASN A 65 -10.35 1.62 -3.84
C ASN A 65 -9.78 0.77 -2.69
N TYR A 66 -8.53 0.31 -2.82
CA TYR A 66 -7.80 -0.46 -1.83
C TYR A 66 -6.80 0.44 -1.11
N SER A 67 -6.57 0.18 0.19
CA SER A 67 -5.51 0.85 0.93
C SER A 67 -4.15 0.47 0.36
N CYS A 68 -3.21 1.41 0.28
CA CYS A 68 -1.85 1.10 -0.19
C CYS A 68 -1.20 -0.02 0.64
N LYS A 69 -1.54 -0.10 1.94
CA LYS A 69 -1.05 -1.14 2.87
C LYS A 69 -1.65 -2.53 2.60
N GLU A 70 -2.71 -2.66 1.81
CA GLU A 70 -3.27 -3.98 1.47
C GLU A 70 -2.32 -4.74 0.53
N CYS A 71 -1.67 -4.05 -0.40
CA CYS A 71 -0.65 -4.64 -1.27
C CYS A 71 0.78 -4.41 -0.75
N HIS A 72 1.11 -3.17 -0.38
CA HIS A 72 2.37 -2.82 0.26
C HIS A 72 2.28 -3.05 1.77
N HIS A 73 2.12 -4.31 2.15
CA HIS A 73 1.81 -4.73 3.52
C HIS A 73 2.91 -4.48 4.55
N THR A 74 4.07 -3.99 4.12
CA THR A 74 5.18 -3.53 4.99
C THR A 74 5.32 -2.01 5.02
N TRP A 75 4.50 -1.28 4.26
CA TRP A 75 4.56 0.18 4.20
C TRP A 75 3.88 0.81 5.40
N GLU A 76 4.54 1.79 6.04
CA GLU A 76 4.02 2.42 7.25
C GLU A 76 3.28 3.74 7.05
N GLY A 77 3.31 4.30 5.84
CA GLY A 77 2.49 5.46 5.47
C GLY A 77 3.27 6.75 5.22
N SER A 78 4.52 6.85 5.69
CA SER A 78 5.37 8.03 5.54
C SER A 78 6.47 7.88 4.50
N ASP A 79 6.96 6.65 4.34
CA ASP A 79 8.20 6.42 3.61
C ASP A 79 7.94 6.11 2.14
N LYS A 80 9.01 6.10 1.33
CA LYS A 80 8.92 5.65 -0.06
C LYS A 80 8.47 4.19 -0.11
N ILE A 81 7.50 3.90 -0.97
CA ILE A 81 7.02 2.55 -1.22
C ILE A 81 8.08 1.75 -1.98
N SER A 82 8.40 0.56 -1.47
CA SER A 82 9.33 -0.40 -2.08
C SER A 82 8.59 -1.43 -2.94
N GLY A 83 9.29 -1.96 -3.95
CA GLY A 83 8.83 -3.10 -4.73
C GLY A 83 8.86 -4.41 -3.94
N CYS A 84 8.17 -5.44 -4.44
CA CYS A 84 8.00 -6.71 -3.74
C CYS A 84 9.32 -7.49 -3.57
N SER A 85 10.20 -7.42 -4.58
CA SER A 85 11.41 -8.25 -4.70
C SER A 85 12.69 -7.56 -4.26
N VAL A 86 12.59 -6.57 -3.35
CA VAL A 86 13.77 -6.02 -2.69
C VAL A 86 14.44 -7.08 -1.80
N SER A 87 15.75 -6.96 -1.59
CA SER A 87 16.53 -7.93 -0.83
C SER A 87 15.95 -8.16 0.57
N GLY A 88 15.76 -9.43 0.93
CA GLY A 88 15.13 -9.86 2.19
C GLY A 88 13.60 -9.96 2.15
N CYS A 89 12.94 -9.58 1.05
CA CYS A 89 11.50 -9.70 0.87
C CYS A 89 11.15 -10.87 -0.06
N HIS A 90 10.47 -10.61 -1.18
CA HIS A 90 10.08 -11.63 -2.16
C HIS A 90 11.13 -11.75 -3.27
N ASP A 91 12.37 -11.96 -2.86
CA ASP A 91 13.60 -11.87 -3.68
C ASP A 91 14.17 -13.21 -4.14
N SER A 92 13.52 -14.33 -3.83
CA SER A 92 13.92 -15.65 -4.33
C SER A 92 13.32 -15.90 -5.71
N SER A 93 14.17 -16.30 -6.67
CA SER A 93 13.79 -16.76 -8.01
C SER A 93 13.36 -18.24 -8.04
N VAL A 94 13.59 -18.98 -6.95
CA VAL A 94 13.27 -20.41 -6.85
C VAL A 94 12.24 -20.69 -5.74
N PRO A 95 11.40 -21.74 -5.89
CA PRO A 95 10.53 -22.19 -4.82
C PRO A 95 11.32 -22.74 -3.64
N LEU A 96 11.05 -22.23 -2.44
CA LEU A 96 11.75 -22.64 -1.20
C LEU A 96 10.90 -23.56 -0.30
N LEU A 97 9.65 -23.87 -0.67
CA LEU A 97 8.71 -24.61 0.18
C LEU A 97 9.25 -25.96 0.68
N VAL A 98 10.11 -26.62 -0.10
CA VAL A 98 10.69 -27.92 0.25
C VAL A 98 11.99 -27.78 1.04
N THR A 99 12.81 -26.76 0.73
CA THR A 99 14.15 -26.59 1.30
C THR A 99 14.16 -25.75 2.57
N GLU A 100 13.37 -24.67 2.59
CA GLU A 100 13.26 -23.70 3.69
C GLU A 100 11.80 -23.25 3.82
N PRO A 101 10.91 -24.09 4.40
CA PRO A 101 9.47 -23.84 4.44
C PRO A 101 9.09 -22.51 5.12
N ASP A 102 9.85 -22.10 6.15
CA ASP A 102 9.70 -20.83 6.87
C ASP A 102 10.02 -19.62 6.00
N LYS A 103 10.77 -19.80 4.91
CA LYS A 103 11.14 -18.77 3.93
C LYS A 103 10.42 -18.93 2.60
N ALA A 104 9.42 -19.82 2.51
CA ALA A 104 8.66 -20.05 1.28
C ALA A 104 8.00 -18.77 0.73
N TYR A 105 7.71 -17.80 1.60
CA TYR A 105 7.18 -16.49 1.22
C TYR A 105 8.14 -15.68 0.35
N ARG A 106 9.46 -15.93 0.42
CA ARG A 106 10.47 -15.19 -0.35
C ARG A 106 10.38 -15.47 -1.86
N TYR A 107 9.72 -16.54 -2.27
CA TYR A 107 9.58 -16.85 -3.68
C TYR A 107 8.68 -15.82 -4.38
N TYR A 108 9.23 -15.04 -5.31
CA TYR A 108 8.55 -13.90 -5.93
C TYR A 108 7.19 -14.27 -6.53
N LYS A 109 7.10 -15.45 -7.17
CA LYS A 109 5.88 -15.91 -7.81
C LYS A 109 4.74 -16.12 -6.82
N ASN A 110 5.04 -16.62 -5.61
CA ASN A 110 4.02 -16.81 -4.58
C ASN A 110 3.47 -15.45 -4.14
N ALA A 111 4.35 -14.45 -3.93
CA ALA A 111 3.93 -13.10 -3.54
C ALA A 111 2.91 -12.50 -4.51
N TYR A 112 3.20 -12.53 -5.81
CA TYR A 112 2.29 -12.01 -6.83
C TYR A 112 1.02 -12.85 -6.97
N HIS A 113 1.13 -14.17 -7.03
CA HIS A 113 -0.03 -15.02 -7.24
C HIS A 113 -0.97 -15.04 -6.02
N ASP A 114 -0.42 -15.03 -4.81
CA ASP A 114 -1.23 -15.02 -3.60
C ASP A 114 -1.93 -13.67 -3.42
N MET A 115 -1.25 -12.55 -3.70
CA MET A 115 -1.86 -11.21 -3.61
C MET A 115 -2.93 -11.00 -4.69
N CYS A 116 -2.57 -11.22 -5.96
CA CYS A 116 -3.44 -10.84 -7.07
C CYS A 116 -4.59 -11.83 -7.27
N ILE A 117 -4.28 -13.13 -7.30
CA ILE A 117 -5.27 -14.15 -7.71
C ILE A 117 -6.28 -14.40 -6.59
N ASN A 118 -5.85 -14.41 -5.32
CA ASN A 118 -6.77 -14.70 -4.22
C ASN A 118 -7.79 -13.57 -4.04
N CYS A 119 -7.35 -12.30 -4.05
CA CYS A 119 -8.26 -11.15 -4.00
C CYS A 119 -9.29 -11.22 -5.14
N HIS A 120 -8.85 -11.46 -6.38
CA HIS A 120 -9.79 -11.57 -7.52
C HIS A 120 -10.78 -12.72 -7.38
N LYS A 121 -10.32 -13.89 -6.89
CA LYS A 121 -11.17 -15.06 -6.63
C LYS A 121 -12.16 -14.83 -5.50
N GLU A 122 -11.76 -14.14 -4.44
CA GLU A 122 -12.64 -13.83 -3.31
C GLU A 122 -13.77 -12.90 -3.72
N ILE A 123 -13.48 -11.88 -4.52
CA ILE A 123 -14.50 -10.99 -5.08
C ILE A 123 -15.43 -11.77 -6.02
N GLN A 124 -14.89 -12.60 -6.92
CA GLN A 124 -15.72 -13.42 -7.81
C GLN A 124 -16.63 -14.36 -7.01
N GLY A 125 -16.07 -15.11 -6.07
CA GLY A 125 -16.85 -16.05 -5.25
C GLY A 125 -17.91 -15.36 -4.39
N SER A 126 -17.65 -14.12 -3.95
CA SER A 126 -18.64 -13.29 -3.26
C SER A 126 -19.75 -12.83 -4.19
N ASN A 127 -19.41 -12.42 -5.41
CA ASN A 127 -20.37 -12.03 -6.44
C ASN A 127 -21.28 -13.20 -6.82
N GLU A 128 -20.72 -14.39 -7.07
CA GLU A 128 -21.49 -15.59 -7.42
C GLU A 128 -22.48 -15.98 -6.32
N LYS A 129 -22.11 -15.84 -5.04
CA LYS A 129 -23.02 -16.06 -3.90
C LYS A 129 -24.17 -15.06 -3.88
N LEU A 130 -23.89 -13.78 -4.17
CA LEU A 130 -24.91 -12.74 -4.23
C LEU A 130 -25.88 -12.98 -5.40
N GLU A 131 -25.36 -13.31 -6.58
CA GLU A 131 -26.17 -13.68 -7.74
C GLU A 131 -27.05 -14.89 -7.45
N PHE A 132 -26.49 -15.94 -6.86
CA PHE A 132 -27.23 -17.15 -6.49
C PHE A 132 -28.31 -16.86 -5.43
N SER A 133 -28.10 -15.89 -4.55
CA SER A 133 -29.08 -15.50 -3.54
C SER A 133 -30.37 -14.91 -4.11
N ARG A 134 -30.35 -14.47 -5.38
CA ARG A 134 -31.47 -13.79 -6.07
C ARG A 134 -32.03 -12.58 -5.33
N LYS A 135 -31.26 -12.01 -4.40
CA LYS A 135 -31.63 -10.78 -3.72
C LYS A 135 -31.49 -9.62 -4.70
N SER A 136 -32.43 -8.68 -4.62
CA SER A 136 -32.24 -7.38 -5.27
C SER A 136 -31.06 -6.67 -4.58
N LEU A 137 -30.16 -6.11 -5.39
CA LEU A 137 -29.00 -5.39 -4.90
C LEU A 137 -29.21 -3.89 -5.14
N ASP A 138 -28.98 -3.09 -4.10
CA ASP A 138 -29.04 -1.62 -4.22
C ASP A 138 -27.87 -1.05 -5.03
N LYS A 139 -26.78 -1.82 -5.15
CA LYS A 139 -25.56 -1.45 -5.87
C LYS A 139 -25.14 -2.57 -6.82
N PRO A 140 -24.48 -2.24 -7.95
CA PRO A 140 -23.86 -3.24 -8.81
C PRO A 140 -22.86 -4.11 -8.05
N LEU A 141 -22.66 -5.34 -8.51
CA LEU A 141 -21.62 -6.21 -7.99
C LEU A 141 -20.23 -5.56 -8.16
N PRO A 142 -19.35 -5.70 -7.15
CA PRO A 142 -17.95 -5.28 -7.28
C PRO A 142 -17.30 -5.86 -8.54
N LYS A 143 -16.55 -5.04 -9.27
CA LYS A 143 -15.72 -5.53 -10.38
C LYS A 143 -14.54 -6.30 -9.81
N THR A 144 -14.14 -7.38 -10.49
CA THR A 144 -12.96 -8.18 -10.15
C THR A 144 -12.02 -8.27 -11.35
N GLY A 145 -10.74 -8.54 -11.10
CA GLY A 145 -9.71 -8.69 -12.13
C GLY A 145 -9.56 -10.13 -12.65
N PRO A 146 -8.54 -10.39 -13.48
CA PRO A 146 -8.31 -11.70 -14.09
C PRO A 146 -7.83 -12.74 -13.06
N MET A 147 -8.24 -14.00 -13.23
CA MET A 147 -7.79 -15.13 -12.39
C MET A 147 -7.08 -16.22 -13.20
N GLY A 148 -7.25 -16.23 -14.52
CA GLY A 148 -6.59 -17.16 -15.42
C GLY A 148 -5.20 -16.66 -15.85
N CYS A 149 -4.27 -17.60 -16.04
CA CYS A 149 -2.88 -17.29 -16.38
C CYS A 149 -2.76 -16.37 -17.61
N VAL A 150 -3.51 -16.65 -18.68
CA VAL A 150 -3.47 -15.91 -19.96
C VAL A 150 -4.36 -14.66 -19.97
N GLN A 151 -5.17 -14.48 -18.93
CA GLN A 151 -5.99 -13.29 -18.76
C GLN A 151 -5.19 -12.19 -18.03
N CYS A 152 -4.22 -12.59 -17.20
CA CYS A 152 -3.34 -11.68 -16.46
C CYS A 152 -2.00 -11.48 -17.20
N HIS A 153 -1.34 -12.55 -17.62
CA HIS A 153 -0.10 -12.45 -18.38
C HIS A 153 -0.37 -12.19 -19.85
N ALA A 154 0.34 -11.22 -20.43
CA ALA A 154 0.36 -11.02 -21.86
C ALA A 154 0.81 -12.29 -22.59
N LYS A 155 0.27 -12.51 -23.80
CA LYS A 155 0.76 -13.56 -24.69
C LYS A 155 2.17 -13.20 -25.13
N LYS A 156 3.10 -14.14 -24.97
CA LYS A 156 4.43 -14.07 -25.60
C LYS A 156 4.33 -14.40 -27.08
#